data_AF-A0A813VIS9-F1
#
_entry.id   AF-A0A813VIS9-F1
#
_cell.length_a   1.000
_cell.length_b   1.000
_cell.length_c   1.000
_cell.angle_alpha   90.00
_cell.angle_beta   90.00
_cell.angle_gamma   90.00
#
_symmetry.space_group_name_H-M   'P 1'
#
loop_
_entity.id
_entity.type
_entity.pdbx_description
1 polymer ?
#
loop_
_entity_poly.entity_id
_entity_poly.type
_entity_poly.pdbx_seq_one_letter_code
_entity_poly.pdbx_strand_id
1 'polypeptide(L)'
;MVRSSSTIKSNIGLIHIGSCPLHLIHNSFKIGIDSTNWSIEEFLNNLVFWFSRSPSRREDYLKVAKNLSNDIGKFIRRFIITRWLNAGPIIERVIEQWTNLNEYFIRFIPMNYKILLNNHHYIQIKRILETKSTLIRLNFLVFLYHNIYEQILIWFQQTQPLIHVLYDECEQLIRRLFSCFINEDLIQNKTLHELINISFHNQTNQKCDSKLEIGEATRRGLNNLSDEENKSFFSDIRNIYSSITKELIRTLPLNNDLLRHLQCLHPIMRHSKTSHISIMNIARSFPQMIIPDDIDRINAEWYIYQNEKIPNEWYEKTNEYHSIDYYWKNIFTIKTNTGTDKFIALSKLIKCVLSLSHGNADVERGFSENAFLLTDDRSLLSDASINGLRATRDGVKFFGNGKPHEVPITKALIDSIRNAHSRYCIDLEKRQQELLIKENLKKEQQIKNNCFIKKQNNLYDEQKSLHKNLTNIQKMIDEGTERLTKAISLKDFKEIETSLLLIEGGNKKLAMTNTHIVYNTNQLNQLRKKQKK
;
A
#
# COMPACT_ATOMS: atom_id res chain seq x y z
N MET A 1 -0.12 -2.24 7.29
CA MET A 1 0.35 -1.34 6.23
C MET A 1 1.21 -0.27 6.86
N VAL A 2 2.52 -0.30 6.62
CA VAL A 2 3.45 0.70 7.14
C VAL A 2 3.16 2.02 6.42
N ARG A 3 2.53 2.98 7.11
CA ARG A 3 2.48 4.38 6.68
C ARG A 3 3.89 4.94 6.86
N SER A 4 4.72 4.89 5.82
CA SER A 4 6.04 5.54 5.81
C SER A 4 5.93 6.93 5.24
N SER A 5 5.26 7.83 5.95
CA SER A 5 5.33 9.27 5.74
C SER A 5 6.35 9.85 6.72
N SER A 6 7.65 9.70 6.43
CA SER A 6 8.75 10.57 6.93
C SER A 6 10.15 9.93 6.91
N THR A 7 10.59 9.22 5.85
CA THR A 7 12.05 9.09 5.57
C THR A 7 12.30 8.53 4.17
N ILE A 8 12.25 9.38 3.14
CA ILE A 8 12.83 9.05 1.82
C ILE A 8 14.11 9.88 1.68
N LYS A 9 15.22 9.34 2.18
CA LYS A 9 16.54 9.78 1.74
C LYS A 9 16.77 9.25 0.33
N SER A 10 16.84 10.15 -0.64
CA SER A 10 17.38 9.98 -2.01
C SER A 10 17.00 8.67 -2.73
N ASN A 11 15.82 8.65 -3.35
CA ASN A 11 15.43 7.67 -4.39
C ASN A 11 16.24 7.86 -5.69
N ILE A 12 17.56 7.70 -5.65
CA ILE A 12 18.40 7.69 -6.85
C ILE A 12 18.13 6.36 -7.56
N GLY A 13 17.30 6.33 -8.60
CA GLY A 13 16.91 5.05 -9.22
C GLY A 13 15.46 4.92 -9.68
N LEU A 14 14.55 5.47 -8.89
CA LEU A 14 13.16 5.03 -8.93
C LEU A 14 12.27 6.04 -9.63
N ILE A 15 11.47 5.54 -10.57
CA ILE A 15 10.45 6.32 -11.26
C ILE A 15 9.18 6.30 -10.42
N HIS A 16 8.75 7.48 -9.98
CA HIS A 16 7.56 7.62 -9.15
C HIS A 16 6.29 7.75 -10.00
N ILE A 17 5.59 6.63 -10.17
CA ILE A 17 4.27 6.57 -10.84
C ILE A 17 3.09 6.64 -9.86
N GLY A 18 3.36 6.75 -8.56
CA GLY A 18 2.35 6.78 -7.50
C GLY A 18 2.08 5.41 -6.88
N SER A 19 1.04 5.34 -6.05
CA SER A 19 0.57 4.09 -5.43
C SER A 19 -0.35 3.32 -6.37
N CYS A 20 -0.52 2.01 -6.11
CA CYS A 20 -1.44 1.18 -6.89
C CYS A 20 -2.86 1.77 -6.90
N PRO A 21 -3.39 2.17 -8.07
CA PRO A 21 -4.70 2.79 -8.20
C PRO A 21 -5.82 1.91 -7.64
N LEU A 22 -5.77 0.60 -7.90
CA LEU A 22 -6.76 -0.36 -7.41
C LEU A 22 -6.94 -0.31 -5.89
N HIS A 23 -5.83 -0.22 -5.15
CA HIS A 23 -5.88 -0.14 -3.69
C HIS A 23 -6.46 1.20 -3.20
N LEU A 24 -6.13 2.30 -3.89
CA LEU A 24 -6.67 3.62 -3.57
C LEU A 24 -8.20 3.68 -3.82
N ILE A 25 -8.67 3.08 -4.91
CA ILE A 25 -10.09 3.02 -5.26
C ILE A 25 -10.86 2.12 -4.27
N HIS A 26 -10.30 0.98 -3.85
CA HIS A 26 -10.90 0.17 -2.79
C HIS A 26 -11.03 0.95 -1.47
N ASN A 27 -9.99 1.69 -1.08
CA ASN A 27 -10.00 2.46 0.15
C ASN A 27 -10.98 3.64 0.09
N SER A 28 -11.08 4.34 -1.05
CA SER A 28 -12.02 5.45 -1.21
C SER A 28 -13.46 4.99 -1.12
N PHE A 29 -13.80 3.84 -1.72
CA PHE A 29 -15.12 3.24 -1.57
C PHE A 29 -15.45 2.94 -0.11
N LYS A 30 -14.53 2.30 0.60
CA LYS A 30 -14.68 2.02 2.04
C LYS A 30 -14.93 3.31 2.83
N ILE A 31 -14.14 4.36 2.60
CA ILE A 31 -14.32 5.67 3.24
C ILE A 31 -15.70 6.27 2.92
N GLY A 32 -16.21 6.06 1.71
CA GLY A 32 -17.58 6.40 1.34
C GLY A 32 -18.60 5.73 2.25
N ILE A 33 -18.52 4.41 2.40
CA ILE A 33 -19.47 3.65 3.23
C ILE A 33 -19.33 3.99 4.71
N ASP A 34 -18.10 4.09 5.20
CA ASP A 34 -17.78 4.45 6.59
C ASP A 34 -18.20 5.89 6.95
N SER A 35 -18.52 6.74 5.95
CA SER A 35 -19.13 8.07 6.18
C SER A 35 -20.61 8.00 6.59
N THR A 36 -21.21 6.81 6.56
CA THR A 36 -22.59 6.54 6.94
C THR A 36 -22.66 5.57 8.10
N ASN A 37 -23.82 5.49 8.75
CA ASN A 37 -24.09 4.48 9.79
C ASN A 37 -24.61 3.15 9.22
N TRP A 38 -24.31 2.85 7.96
CA TRP A 38 -24.80 1.63 7.31
C TRP A 38 -23.98 0.43 7.78
N SER A 39 -24.55 -0.44 8.63
CA SER A 39 -23.90 -1.65 9.15
C SER A 39 -23.76 -2.79 8.12
N ILE A 40 -23.44 -2.48 6.85
CA ILE A 40 -23.37 -3.46 5.76
C ILE A 40 -22.19 -4.41 5.92
N GLU A 41 -21.02 -3.90 6.31
CA GLU A 41 -19.85 -4.76 6.52
C GLU A 41 -20.11 -5.81 7.60
N GLU A 42 -20.62 -5.36 8.75
CA GLU A 42 -20.94 -6.24 9.87
C GLU A 42 -21.97 -7.29 9.46
N PHE A 43 -23.00 -6.89 8.71
CA PHE A 43 -24.02 -7.78 8.17
C PHE A 43 -23.42 -8.89 7.29
N LEU A 44 -22.61 -8.54 6.29
CA LEU A 44 -21.99 -9.50 5.38
C LEU A 44 -21.06 -10.48 6.12
N ASN A 45 -20.27 -9.96 7.06
CA ASN A 45 -19.40 -10.79 7.90
C ASN A 45 -20.19 -11.75 8.79
N ASN A 46 -21.27 -11.28 9.41
CA ASN A 46 -22.15 -12.09 10.25
C ASN A 46 -22.81 -13.23 9.45
N LEU A 47 -23.28 -12.97 8.23
CA LEU A 47 -23.86 -14.01 7.36
C LEU A 47 -22.85 -15.11 7.03
N VAL A 48 -21.63 -14.74 6.62
CA VAL A 48 -20.55 -15.71 6.33
C VAL A 48 -20.18 -16.50 7.58
N PHE A 49 -20.06 -15.82 8.72
CA PHE A 49 -19.75 -16.46 9.98
C PHE A 49 -20.83 -17.47 10.40
N TRP A 50 -22.10 -17.08 10.28
CA TRP A 50 -23.25 -17.90 10.64
C TRP A 50 -23.22 -19.26 9.92
N PHE A 51 -23.06 -19.23 8.59
CA PHE A 51 -23.06 -20.43 7.77
C PHE A 51 -21.73 -21.19 7.82
N SER A 52 -20.59 -20.53 8.03
CA SER A 52 -19.28 -21.23 8.09
C SER A 52 -19.07 -22.08 9.34
N ARG A 53 -19.75 -21.75 10.44
CA ARG A 53 -19.56 -22.42 11.73
C ARG A 53 -20.37 -23.69 11.92
N SER A 54 -21.34 -23.99 11.05
CA SER A 54 -22.24 -25.13 11.25
C SER A 54 -22.75 -25.71 9.93
N PRO A 55 -22.38 -26.96 9.60
CA PRO A 55 -22.94 -27.68 8.46
C PRO A 55 -24.45 -27.88 8.55
N SER A 56 -25.01 -28.11 9.75
CA SER A 56 -26.45 -28.28 9.93
C SER A 56 -27.22 -27.01 9.57
N ARG A 57 -26.73 -25.83 9.98
CA ARG A 57 -27.35 -24.54 9.58
C ARG A 57 -27.36 -24.34 8.06
N ARG A 58 -26.32 -24.81 7.36
CA ARG A 58 -26.26 -24.78 5.89
C ARG A 58 -27.32 -25.70 5.29
N GLU A 59 -27.45 -26.91 5.81
CA GLU A 59 -28.44 -27.88 5.36
C GLU A 59 -29.87 -27.36 5.54
N ASP A 60 -30.17 -26.80 6.70
CA ASP A 60 -31.48 -26.20 7.00
C ASP A 60 -31.80 -25.03 6.06
N TYR A 61 -30.83 -24.15 5.83
CA TYR A 61 -30.98 -23.05 4.88
C TYR A 61 -31.26 -23.55 3.46
N LEU A 62 -30.56 -24.58 3.00
CA LEU A 62 -30.80 -25.18 1.68
C LEU A 62 -32.19 -25.81 1.58
N LYS A 63 -32.70 -26.43 2.65
CA LYS A 63 -34.08 -26.94 2.72
C LYS A 63 -35.10 -25.82 2.60
N VAL A 64 -34.91 -24.72 3.34
CA VAL A 64 -35.78 -23.53 3.27
C VAL A 64 -35.75 -22.92 1.86
N ALA A 65 -34.56 -22.72 1.29
CA ALA A 65 -34.39 -22.14 -0.04
C ALA A 65 -35.04 -22.99 -1.14
N LYS A 66 -34.91 -24.32 -1.06
CA LYS A 66 -35.52 -25.28 -2.01
C LYS A 66 -37.05 -25.24 -1.98
N ASN A 67 -37.65 -24.96 -0.82
CA ASN A 67 -39.11 -24.87 -0.70
C ASN A 67 -39.67 -23.56 -1.26
N LEU A 68 -38.86 -22.50 -1.32
CA LEU A 68 -39.28 -21.18 -1.80
C LEU A 68 -38.94 -20.92 -3.27
N SER A 69 -37.85 -21.50 -3.75
CA SER A 69 -37.31 -21.20 -5.07
C SER A 69 -36.61 -22.43 -5.68
N ASN A 70 -36.67 -22.57 -7.00
CA ASN A 70 -35.90 -23.60 -7.72
C ASN A 70 -34.39 -23.31 -7.75
N ASP A 71 -33.94 -22.15 -7.26
CA ASP A 71 -32.54 -21.78 -7.22
C ASP A 71 -31.90 -22.37 -5.94
N ILE A 72 -31.02 -23.35 -6.11
CA ILE A 72 -30.38 -24.09 -5.01
C ILE A 72 -29.51 -23.09 -4.23
N GLY A 73 -29.94 -22.74 -3.01
CA GLY A 73 -29.43 -21.62 -2.21
C GLY A 73 -27.92 -21.36 -2.36
N LYS A 74 -27.55 -20.31 -3.09
CA LYS A 74 -26.16 -19.92 -3.30
C LYS A 74 -25.58 -19.39 -2.00
N PHE A 75 -24.62 -20.09 -1.40
CA PHE A 75 -23.95 -19.59 -0.20
C PHE A 75 -23.22 -18.28 -0.46
N ILE A 76 -23.32 -17.37 0.51
CA ILE A 76 -22.62 -16.08 0.52
C ILE A 76 -21.13 -16.34 0.67
N ARG A 77 -20.34 -15.79 -0.26
CA ARG A 77 -18.88 -15.93 -0.24
C ARG A 77 -18.28 -15.06 0.85
N ARG A 78 -17.07 -15.41 1.29
CA ARG A 78 -16.34 -14.63 2.29
C ARG A 78 -16.10 -13.20 1.79
N PHE A 79 -16.56 -12.23 2.57
CA PHE A 79 -16.27 -10.82 2.38
C PHE A 79 -14.85 -10.50 2.89
N ILE A 80 -14.09 -9.71 2.14
CA ILE A 80 -12.73 -9.28 2.51
C ILE A 80 -12.72 -7.75 2.60
N ILE A 81 -12.50 -7.25 3.82
CA ILE A 81 -12.54 -5.82 4.17
C ILE A 81 -11.58 -4.95 3.34
N THR A 82 -10.44 -5.50 2.91
CA THR A 82 -9.42 -4.79 2.13
C THR A 82 -9.72 -4.75 0.63
N ARG A 83 -10.77 -5.42 0.16
CA ARG A 83 -11.12 -5.58 -1.25
C ARG A 83 -12.60 -5.28 -1.47
N TRP A 84 -13.06 -4.12 -1.01
CA TRP A 84 -14.49 -3.80 -0.94
C TRP A 84 -15.20 -3.86 -2.29
N LEU A 85 -14.52 -3.56 -3.40
CA LEU A 85 -15.14 -3.62 -4.72
C LEU A 85 -15.30 -5.06 -5.22
N ASN A 86 -14.57 -6.02 -4.64
CA ASN A 86 -14.85 -7.45 -4.85
C ASN A 86 -16.07 -7.92 -4.04
N ALA A 87 -16.69 -7.04 -3.24
CA ALA A 87 -17.93 -7.33 -2.55
C ALA A 87 -19.17 -7.13 -3.41
N GLY A 88 -19.09 -6.45 -4.57
CA GLY A 88 -20.23 -6.29 -5.49
C GLY A 88 -20.95 -7.62 -5.76
N PRO A 89 -20.25 -8.66 -6.27
CA PRO A 89 -20.84 -9.98 -6.50
C PRO A 89 -21.35 -10.70 -5.24
N ILE A 90 -20.83 -10.33 -4.06
CA ILE A 90 -21.28 -10.87 -2.77
C ILE A 90 -22.62 -10.21 -2.40
N ILE A 91 -22.73 -8.89 -2.56
CA ILE A 91 -23.94 -8.12 -2.28
C ILE A 91 -25.05 -8.51 -3.26
N GLU A 92 -24.75 -8.64 -4.56
CA GLU A 92 -25.70 -9.15 -5.56
C GLU A 92 -26.28 -10.49 -5.12
N ARG A 93 -25.43 -11.43 -4.71
CA ARG A 93 -25.88 -12.73 -4.20
C ARG A 93 -26.75 -12.63 -2.95
N VAL A 94 -26.46 -11.69 -2.06
CA VAL A 94 -27.30 -11.44 -0.87
C VAL A 94 -28.67 -10.91 -1.29
N ILE A 95 -28.73 -10.06 -2.31
CA ILE A 95 -29.99 -9.55 -2.87
C ILE A 95 -30.77 -10.68 -3.57
N GLU A 96 -30.11 -11.51 -4.39
CA GLU A 96 -30.71 -12.70 -5.02
C GLU A 96 -31.32 -13.65 -3.97
N GLN A 97 -30.64 -13.82 -2.84
CA GLN A 97 -31.05 -14.70 -1.76
C GLN A 97 -31.91 -13.99 -0.70
N TRP A 98 -32.31 -12.74 -0.91
CA TRP A 98 -32.94 -11.92 0.13
C TRP A 98 -34.21 -12.57 0.69
N THR A 99 -35.07 -13.11 -0.16
CA THR A 99 -36.30 -13.82 0.25
C THR A 99 -35.99 -15.06 1.09
N ASN A 100 -35.00 -15.85 0.66
CA ASN A 100 -34.57 -17.07 1.36
C ASN A 100 -33.97 -16.74 2.73
N LEU A 101 -33.17 -15.67 2.82
CA LEU A 101 -32.59 -15.19 4.07
C LEU A 101 -33.68 -14.72 5.05
N ASN A 102 -34.67 -13.96 4.56
CA ASN A 102 -35.79 -13.52 5.40
C ASN A 102 -36.58 -14.72 5.94
N GLU A 103 -36.94 -15.69 5.11
CA GLU A 103 -37.66 -16.87 5.58
C GLU A 103 -36.84 -17.66 6.61
N TYR A 104 -35.55 -17.86 6.34
CA TYR A 104 -34.69 -18.63 7.23
C TYR A 104 -34.48 -17.94 8.59
N PHE A 105 -34.12 -16.66 8.60
CA PHE A 105 -33.79 -15.94 9.84
C PHE A 105 -35.02 -15.42 10.59
N ILE A 106 -36.08 -14.99 9.90
CA ILE A 106 -37.24 -14.38 10.54
C ILE A 106 -38.32 -15.42 10.89
N ARG A 107 -38.47 -16.49 10.11
CA ARG A 107 -39.52 -17.50 10.34
C ARG A 107 -38.97 -18.84 10.82
N PHE A 108 -38.08 -19.47 10.06
CA PHE A 108 -37.62 -20.83 10.34
C PHE A 108 -36.85 -20.95 11.66
N ILE A 109 -35.87 -20.08 11.94
CA ILE A 109 -35.08 -20.17 13.18
C ILE A 109 -35.95 -20.00 14.44
N PRO A 110 -36.82 -18.97 14.56
CA PRO A 110 -37.69 -18.83 15.73
C PRO A 110 -38.61 -20.02 15.98
N MET A 111 -39.12 -20.66 14.92
CA MET A 111 -40.01 -21.79 15.05
C MET A 111 -39.29 -23.07 15.50
N ASN A 112 -38.05 -23.29 15.03
CA ASN A 112 -37.34 -24.56 15.22
C ASN A 112 -36.24 -24.52 16.30
N TYR A 113 -35.67 -23.35 16.60
CA TYR A 113 -34.45 -23.24 17.41
C TYR A 113 -34.49 -22.06 18.40
N LYS A 114 -35.28 -22.18 19.47
CA LYS A 114 -35.40 -21.16 20.53
C LYS A 114 -34.06 -20.75 21.16
N ILE A 115 -33.13 -21.68 21.32
CA ILE A 115 -31.80 -21.41 21.92
C ILE A 115 -30.98 -20.42 21.08
N LEU A 116 -31.15 -20.45 19.75
CA LEU A 116 -30.41 -19.58 18.83
C LEU A 116 -30.89 -18.13 18.86
N LEU A 117 -32.05 -17.85 19.47
CA LEU A 117 -32.60 -16.50 19.57
C LEU A 117 -31.73 -15.55 20.39
N ASN A 118 -30.96 -16.08 21.34
CA ASN A 118 -30.02 -15.32 22.16
C ASN A 118 -28.63 -15.18 21.51
N ASN A 119 -28.41 -15.78 20.33
CA ASN A 119 -27.11 -15.69 19.65
C ASN A 119 -26.90 -14.27 19.10
N HIS A 120 -25.77 -13.64 19.45
CA HIS A 120 -25.46 -12.28 19.02
C HIS A 120 -25.54 -12.09 17.50
N HIS A 121 -24.94 -13.00 16.71
CA HIS A 121 -24.96 -12.88 15.25
C HIS A 121 -26.36 -13.01 14.68
N TYR A 122 -27.19 -13.90 15.24
CA TYR A 122 -28.59 -14.05 14.84
C TYR A 122 -29.36 -12.74 15.05
N ILE A 123 -29.25 -12.15 16.25
CA ILE A 123 -29.95 -10.90 16.60
C ILE A 123 -29.55 -9.78 15.63
N GLN A 124 -28.25 -9.65 15.34
CA GLN A 124 -27.74 -8.64 14.42
C GLN A 124 -28.25 -8.85 12.99
N ILE A 125 -28.17 -10.08 12.47
CA ILE A 125 -28.65 -10.42 11.12
C ILE A 125 -30.16 -10.14 11.01
N LYS A 126 -30.95 -10.62 11.98
CA LYS A 126 -32.40 -10.44 12.01
C LYS A 126 -32.78 -8.96 11.98
N ARG A 127 -32.18 -8.15 12.87
CA ARG A 127 -32.42 -6.70 12.95
C ARG A 127 -32.19 -6.01 11.60
N ILE A 128 -31.12 -6.40 10.89
CA ILE A 128 -30.75 -5.80 9.60
C ILE A 128 -31.70 -6.25 8.48
N LEU A 129 -32.14 -7.51 8.49
CA LEU A 129 -33.14 -8.03 7.54
C LEU A 129 -34.51 -7.37 7.72
N GLU A 130 -34.92 -7.10 8.97
CA GLU A 130 -36.18 -6.42 9.31
C GLU A 130 -36.17 -4.91 8.96
N THR A 131 -34.97 -4.33 8.78
CA THR A 131 -34.83 -2.92 8.43
C THR A 131 -35.15 -2.69 6.95
N LYS A 132 -36.27 -2.01 6.66
CA LYS A 132 -36.77 -1.75 5.29
C LYS A 132 -35.75 -1.11 4.36
N SER A 133 -34.94 -0.17 4.87
CA SER A 133 -33.93 0.54 4.07
C SER A 133 -32.70 -0.30 3.72
N THR A 134 -32.47 -1.45 4.36
CA THR A 134 -31.28 -2.27 4.09
C THR A 134 -31.23 -2.75 2.65
N LEU A 135 -32.32 -3.33 2.13
CA LEU A 135 -32.34 -3.82 0.75
C LEU A 135 -32.11 -2.67 -0.25
N ILE A 136 -32.65 -1.48 0.04
CA ILE A 136 -32.47 -0.27 -0.77
C ILE A 136 -31.00 0.17 -0.78
N ARG A 137 -30.35 0.17 0.40
CA ARG A 137 -28.92 0.44 0.54
C ARG A 137 -28.08 -0.56 -0.25
N LEU A 138 -28.37 -1.86 -0.16
CA LEU A 138 -27.65 -2.89 -0.91
C LEU A 138 -27.80 -2.70 -2.44
N ASN A 139 -29.00 -2.38 -2.91
CA ASN A 139 -29.24 -2.07 -4.34
C ASN A 139 -28.42 -0.85 -4.80
N PHE A 140 -28.30 0.19 -3.98
CA PHE A 140 -27.45 1.34 -4.30
C PHE A 140 -25.97 0.95 -4.38
N LEU A 141 -25.48 0.09 -3.48
CA LEU A 141 -24.09 -0.38 -3.52
C LEU A 141 -23.80 -1.21 -4.78
N VAL A 142 -24.75 -2.03 -5.22
CA VAL A 142 -24.66 -2.77 -6.50
C VAL A 142 -24.67 -1.81 -7.68
N PHE A 143 -25.52 -0.78 -7.65
CA PHE A 143 -25.49 0.28 -8.66
C PHE A 143 -24.11 0.94 -8.75
N LEU A 144 -23.51 1.35 -7.62
CA LEU A 144 -22.17 1.94 -7.60
C LEU A 144 -21.13 0.97 -8.17
N TYR A 145 -21.19 -0.30 -7.78
CA TYR A 145 -20.27 -1.33 -8.25
C TYR A 145 -20.26 -1.41 -9.78
N HIS A 146 -21.41 -1.64 -10.42
CA HIS A 146 -21.48 -1.79 -11.88
C HIS A 146 -21.17 -0.50 -12.64
N ASN A 147 -21.74 0.63 -12.20
CA ASN A 147 -21.71 1.84 -13.01
C ASN A 147 -20.41 2.64 -12.86
N ILE A 148 -19.70 2.48 -11.74
CA ILE A 148 -18.50 3.28 -11.45
C ILE A 148 -17.23 2.44 -11.45
N TYR A 149 -17.27 1.22 -10.89
CA TYR A 149 -16.04 0.53 -10.51
C TYR A 149 -15.72 -0.73 -11.31
N GLU A 150 -16.73 -1.51 -11.72
CA GLU A 150 -16.56 -2.82 -12.33
C GLU A 150 -15.56 -2.79 -13.51
N GLN A 151 -15.73 -1.83 -14.42
CA GLN A 151 -14.85 -1.70 -15.58
C GLN A 151 -13.39 -1.45 -15.19
N ILE A 152 -13.15 -0.59 -14.20
CA ILE A 152 -11.81 -0.24 -13.73
C ILE A 152 -11.16 -1.42 -13.01
N LEU A 153 -11.94 -2.19 -12.24
CA LEU A 153 -11.46 -3.41 -11.60
C LEU A 153 -11.00 -4.43 -12.63
N ILE A 154 -11.79 -4.64 -13.67
CA ILE A 154 -11.46 -5.56 -14.77
C ILE A 154 -10.18 -5.10 -15.44
N TRP A 155 -10.06 -3.81 -15.77
CA TRP A 155 -8.90 -3.24 -16.44
C TRP A 155 -7.63 -3.35 -15.61
N PHE A 156 -7.60 -2.85 -14.37
CA PHE A 156 -6.40 -2.84 -13.54
C PHE A 156 -5.99 -4.22 -13.00
N GLN A 157 -6.74 -5.27 -13.30
CA GLN A 157 -6.37 -6.66 -13.02
C GLN A 157 -5.73 -7.38 -14.22
N GLN A 158 -5.73 -6.77 -15.42
CA GLN A 158 -5.15 -7.36 -16.62
C GLN A 158 -3.63 -7.52 -16.51
N THR A 159 -3.09 -8.45 -17.32
CA THR A 159 -1.65 -8.72 -17.40
C THR A 159 -0.93 -7.82 -18.39
N GLN A 160 -1.66 -7.25 -19.35
CA GLN A 160 -1.08 -6.45 -20.40
C GLN A 160 -0.65 -5.06 -19.89
N PRO A 161 0.33 -4.40 -20.54
CA PRO A 161 0.74 -3.06 -20.12
C PRO A 161 -0.37 -2.03 -20.34
N LEU A 162 -0.87 -1.42 -19.27
CA LEU A 162 -1.92 -0.40 -19.32
C LEU A 162 -1.46 0.99 -18.87
N ILE A 163 -0.14 1.20 -18.77
CA ILE A 163 0.40 2.45 -18.23
C ILE A 163 0.02 3.69 -19.07
N HIS A 164 -0.19 3.49 -20.38
CA HIS A 164 -0.58 4.52 -21.35
C HIS A 164 -2.03 5.01 -21.18
N VAL A 165 -2.92 4.18 -20.65
CA VAL A 165 -4.34 4.53 -20.40
C VAL A 165 -4.62 4.90 -18.94
N LEU A 166 -3.68 4.61 -18.02
CA LEU A 166 -3.89 4.77 -16.58
C LEU A 166 -4.36 6.17 -16.17
N TYR A 167 -3.72 7.22 -16.71
CA TYR A 167 -4.09 8.60 -16.41
C TYR A 167 -5.51 8.92 -16.89
N ASP A 168 -5.84 8.47 -18.10
CA ASP A 168 -7.16 8.69 -18.70
C ASP A 168 -8.26 7.98 -17.90
N GLU A 169 -8.04 6.73 -17.50
CA GLU A 169 -8.99 5.98 -16.68
C GLU A 169 -9.22 6.59 -15.29
N CYS A 170 -8.17 7.16 -14.70
CA CYS A 170 -8.29 7.89 -13.43
C CYS A 170 -9.14 9.17 -13.61
N GLU A 171 -8.95 9.90 -14.69
CA GLU A 171 -9.78 11.07 -15.04
C GLU A 171 -11.23 10.66 -15.30
N GLN A 172 -11.46 9.62 -16.13
CA GLN A 172 -12.78 9.10 -16.43
C GLN A 172 -13.51 8.61 -15.18
N LEU A 173 -12.79 8.05 -14.19
CA LEU A 173 -13.39 7.68 -12.90
C LEU A 173 -13.96 8.89 -12.16
N ILE A 174 -13.20 9.99 -12.08
CA ILE A 174 -13.66 11.23 -11.44
C ILE A 174 -14.87 11.79 -12.19
N ARG A 175 -14.84 11.80 -13.53
CA ARG A 175 -15.96 12.25 -14.36
C ARG A 175 -17.22 11.42 -14.16
N ARG A 176 -17.10 10.09 -14.18
CA ARG A 176 -18.21 9.15 -13.89
C ARG A 176 -18.81 9.44 -12.51
N LEU A 177 -17.96 9.58 -11.50
CA LEU A 177 -18.41 9.86 -10.14
C LEU A 177 -19.13 11.21 -10.05
N PHE A 178 -18.59 12.28 -10.64
CA PHE A 178 -19.25 13.58 -10.67
C PHE A 178 -20.58 13.53 -11.42
N SER A 179 -20.68 12.79 -12.52
CA SER A 179 -21.92 12.67 -13.28
C SER A 179 -23.08 12.12 -12.45
N CYS A 180 -22.80 11.39 -11.36
CA CYS A 180 -23.83 10.87 -10.47
C CYS A 180 -24.50 11.94 -9.59
N PHE A 181 -23.76 12.99 -9.20
CA PHE A 181 -24.24 13.89 -8.14
C PHE A 181 -23.95 15.38 -8.33
N ILE A 182 -23.16 15.77 -9.33
CA ILE A 182 -22.86 17.16 -9.68
C ILE A 182 -23.62 17.56 -10.94
N ASN A 183 -24.06 18.82 -11.01
CA ASN A 183 -24.78 19.33 -12.16
C ASN A 183 -23.91 19.29 -13.44
N GLU A 184 -24.52 18.91 -14.56
CA GLU A 184 -23.81 18.59 -15.81
C GLU A 184 -23.09 19.79 -16.43
N ASP A 185 -23.67 20.99 -16.29
CA ASP A 185 -23.08 22.27 -16.70
C ASP A 185 -21.73 22.54 -16.01
N LEU A 186 -21.54 22.00 -14.80
CA LEU A 186 -20.29 22.12 -14.07
C LEU A 186 -19.24 21.07 -14.46
N ILE A 187 -19.58 20.08 -15.29
CA ILE A 187 -18.68 18.97 -15.65
C ILE A 187 -18.28 19.05 -17.13
N GLN A 188 -19.23 19.37 -18.01
CA GLN A 188 -19.03 19.35 -19.46
C GLN A 188 -17.90 20.29 -19.89
N ASN A 189 -17.08 19.81 -20.85
CA ASN A 189 -15.96 20.55 -21.46
C ASN A 189 -14.87 21.06 -20.51
N LYS A 190 -14.92 20.73 -19.22
CA LYS A 190 -13.86 21.07 -18.27
C LYS A 190 -12.69 20.10 -18.38
N THR A 191 -11.48 20.62 -18.23
CA THR A 191 -10.26 19.83 -18.05
C THR A 191 -10.22 19.18 -16.66
N LEU A 192 -9.38 18.16 -16.46
CA LEU A 192 -9.20 17.53 -15.15
C LEU A 192 -8.81 18.54 -14.05
N HIS A 193 -7.93 19.50 -14.35
CA HIS A 193 -7.52 20.54 -13.40
C HIS A 193 -8.70 21.42 -12.95
N GLU A 194 -9.65 21.69 -13.84
CA GLU A 194 -10.86 22.44 -13.49
C GLU A 194 -11.85 21.58 -12.72
N LEU A 195 -11.96 20.28 -13.06
CA LEU A 195 -12.82 19.33 -12.36
C LEU A 195 -12.44 19.16 -10.88
N ILE A 196 -11.15 18.95 -10.58
CA ILE A 196 -10.70 18.73 -9.20
C ILE A 196 -10.91 19.95 -8.28
N ASN A 197 -11.10 21.13 -8.88
CA ASN A 197 -11.34 22.39 -8.17
C ASN A 197 -12.83 22.72 -8.00
N ILE A 198 -13.75 21.87 -8.50
CA ILE A 198 -15.18 22.03 -8.26
C ILE A 198 -15.46 21.92 -6.77
N SER A 199 -16.20 22.88 -6.22
CA SER A 199 -16.70 22.82 -4.84
C SER A 199 -17.87 21.85 -4.74
N PHE A 200 -17.59 20.55 -4.81
CA PHE A 200 -18.58 19.48 -4.86
C PHE A 200 -19.33 19.25 -3.54
N HIS A 201 -18.85 19.81 -2.43
CA HIS A 201 -19.57 19.82 -1.15
C HIS A 201 -20.72 20.84 -1.10
N ASN A 202 -20.73 21.84 -2.00
CA ASN A 202 -21.79 22.83 -2.03
C ASN A 202 -23.04 22.22 -2.68
N GLN A 203 -24.15 22.20 -1.94
CA GLN A 203 -25.41 21.61 -2.39
C GLN A 203 -26.00 22.31 -3.62
N THR A 204 -25.68 23.59 -3.88
CA THR A 204 -26.11 24.29 -5.11
C THR A 204 -25.47 23.72 -6.37
N ASN A 205 -24.27 23.13 -6.24
CA ASN A 205 -23.54 22.52 -7.34
C ASN A 205 -23.96 21.05 -7.56
N GLN A 206 -24.71 20.49 -6.62
CA GLN A 206 -25.17 19.10 -6.65
C GLN A 206 -26.52 19.00 -7.34
N LYS A 207 -26.78 17.82 -7.93
CA LYS A 207 -28.08 17.44 -8.46
C LYS A 207 -29.11 17.37 -7.31
N CYS A 208 -30.36 17.73 -7.61
CA CYS A 208 -31.47 17.53 -6.68
C CYS A 208 -31.78 16.03 -6.50
N ASP A 209 -32.56 15.67 -5.48
CA ASP A 209 -32.85 14.28 -5.11
C ASP A 209 -33.44 13.46 -6.26
N SER A 210 -34.27 14.05 -7.11
CA SER A 210 -34.87 13.38 -8.27
C SER A 210 -33.89 13.14 -9.43
N LYS A 211 -32.79 13.88 -9.49
CA LYS A 211 -31.77 13.79 -10.55
C LYS A 211 -30.49 13.06 -10.13
N LEU A 212 -30.34 12.71 -8.85
CA LEU A 212 -29.22 11.87 -8.41
C LEU A 212 -29.25 10.49 -9.09
N GLU A 213 -28.10 10.04 -9.54
CA GLU A 213 -27.92 8.68 -10.05
C GLU A 213 -27.73 7.72 -8.87
N ILE A 214 -28.73 6.87 -8.65
CA ILE A 214 -28.75 5.88 -7.55
C ILE A 214 -29.19 4.48 -8.02
N GLY A 215 -29.51 4.33 -9.30
CA GLY A 215 -30.04 3.11 -9.91
C GLY A 215 -31.55 2.92 -9.75
N GLU A 216 -32.15 2.26 -10.74
CA GLU A 216 -33.60 2.04 -10.83
C GLU A 216 -34.15 1.13 -9.72
N ALA A 217 -33.39 0.09 -9.34
CA ALA A 217 -33.77 -0.79 -8.23
C ALA A 217 -33.87 -0.02 -6.90
N THR A 218 -32.93 0.89 -6.65
CA THR A 218 -32.94 1.77 -5.48
C THR A 218 -34.13 2.72 -5.52
N ARG A 219 -34.35 3.41 -6.66
CA ARG A 219 -35.48 4.33 -6.87
C ARG A 219 -36.83 3.69 -6.54
N ARG A 220 -37.10 2.51 -7.10
CA ARG A 220 -38.34 1.77 -6.83
C ARG A 220 -38.50 1.41 -5.35
N GLY A 221 -37.39 1.09 -4.69
CA GLY A 221 -37.38 0.79 -3.25
C GLY A 221 -37.73 1.98 -2.37
N LEU A 222 -37.32 3.20 -2.74
CA LEU A 222 -37.58 4.42 -1.97
C LEU A 222 -39.07 4.75 -1.82
N ASN A 223 -39.92 4.28 -2.73
CA ASN A 223 -41.38 4.43 -2.63
C ASN A 223 -41.97 3.74 -1.39
N ASN A 224 -41.23 2.81 -0.77
CA ASN A 224 -41.66 2.08 0.43
C ASN A 224 -41.17 2.73 1.73
N LEU A 225 -40.41 3.82 1.65
CA LEU A 225 -39.89 4.57 2.80
C LEU A 225 -40.73 5.82 3.07
N SER A 226 -40.70 6.31 4.31
CA SER A 226 -41.29 7.60 4.66
C SER A 226 -40.47 8.77 4.08
N ASP A 227 -41.05 9.97 4.05
CA ASP A 227 -40.35 11.18 3.61
C ASP A 227 -39.11 11.51 4.45
N GLU A 228 -39.15 11.23 5.75
CA GLU A 228 -38.02 11.44 6.67
C GLU A 228 -36.90 10.44 6.40
N GLU A 229 -37.25 9.16 6.19
CA GLU A 229 -36.30 8.11 5.81
C GLU A 229 -35.66 8.41 4.45
N ASN A 230 -36.45 8.90 3.49
CA ASN A 230 -35.96 9.31 2.17
C ASN A 230 -34.98 10.48 2.27
N LYS A 231 -35.29 11.53 3.06
CA LYS A 231 -34.36 12.65 3.30
C LYS A 231 -33.05 12.18 3.92
N SER A 232 -33.12 11.31 4.94
CA SER A 232 -31.93 10.73 5.56
C SER A 232 -31.12 9.92 4.56
N PHE A 233 -31.77 9.11 3.73
CA PHE A 233 -31.11 8.30 2.70
C PHE A 233 -30.39 9.19 1.69
N PHE A 234 -31.04 10.23 1.15
CA PHE A 234 -30.41 11.14 0.19
C PHE A 234 -29.25 11.96 0.78
N SER A 235 -29.30 12.26 2.08
CA SER A 235 -28.17 12.85 2.81
C SER A 235 -26.98 11.89 2.86
N ASP A 236 -27.22 10.62 3.24
CA ASP A 236 -26.19 9.56 3.24
C ASP A 236 -25.56 9.38 1.86
N ILE A 237 -26.38 9.34 0.79
CA ILE A 237 -25.90 9.19 -0.60
C ILE A 237 -24.94 10.33 -0.99
N ARG A 238 -25.27 11.57 -0.65
CA ARG A 238 -24.39 12.73 -0.92
C ARG A 238 -23.09 12.64 -0.14
N ASN A 239 -23.15 12.19 1.11
CA ASN A 239 -21.97 12.00 1.94
C ASN A 239 -21.06 10.90 1.37
N ILE A 240 -21.65 9.78 0.91
CA ILE A 240 -20.91 8.71 0.23
C ILE A 240 -20.20 9.27 -1.01
N TYR A 241 -20.93 9.89 -1.93
CA TYR A 241 -20.34 10.43 -3.16
C TYR A 241 -19.25 11.47 -2.89
N SER A 242 -19.51 12.41 -1.97
CA SER A 242 -18.56 13.46 -1.62
C SER A 242 -17.30 12.90 -0.95
N SER A 243 -17.44 11.91 -0.07
CA SER A 243 -16.32 11.31 0.66
C SER A 243 -15.44 10.47 -0.27
N ILE A 244 -16.05 9.68 -1.16
CA ILE A 244 -15.33 8.95 -2.21
C ILE A 244 -14.57 9.92 -3.11
N THR A 245 -15.26 10.95 -3.62
CA THR A 245 -14.67 11.94 -4.53
C THR A 245 -13.46 12.62 -3.89
N LYS A 246 -13.62 13.11 -2.66
CA LYS A 246 -12.55 13.76 -1.91
C LYS A 246 -11.33 12.86 -1.76
N GLU A 247 -11.54 11.60 -1.41
CA GLU A 247 -10.44 10.66 -1.22
C GLU A 247 -9.75 10.29 -2.54
N LEU A 248 -10.51 10.10 -3.63
CA LEU A 248 -9.95 9.81 -4.95
C LEU A 248 -9.10 10.99 -5.45
N ILE A 249 -9.61 12.22 -5.39
CA ILE A 249 -8.85 13.43 -5.79
C ILE A 249 -7.56 13.57 -4.97
N ARG A 250 -7.61 13.24 -3.68
CA ARG A 250 -6.46 13.32 -2.78
C ARG A 250 -5.39 12.27 -3.05
N THR A 251 -5.78 11.09 -3.54
CA THR A 251 -4.89 9.91 -3.57
C THR A 251 -4.47 9.47 -4.96
N LEU A 252 -5.34 9.58 -5.97
CA LEU A 252 -5.03 9.18 -7.34
C LEU A 252 -3.90 10.07 -7.92
N PRO A 253 -3.10 9.55 -8.86
CA PRO A 253 -1.97 10.27 -9.45
C PRO A 253 -2.42 11.30 -10.52
N LEU A 254 -3.46 12.10 -10.23
CA LEU A 254 -4.07 13.07 -11.17
C LEU A 254 -3.13 14.21 -11.57
N ASN A 255 -2.13 14.51 -10.73
CA ASN A 255 -1.10 15.51 -10.98
C ASN A 255 0.23 14.89 -11.45
N ASN A 256 0.25 13.61 -11.85
CA ASN A 256 1.46 12.96 -12.32
C ASN A 256 1.72 13.28 -13.81
N ASP A 257 2.65 14.20 -14.06
CA ASP A 257 2.99 14.63 -15.42
C ASP A 257 3.49 13.50 -16.31
N LEU A 258 4.28 12.56 -15.77
CA LEU A 258 4.76 11.41 -16.53
C LEU A 258 3.57 10.59 -17.02
N LEU A 259 2.66 10.17 -16.14
CA LEU A 259 1.48 9.39 -16.52
C LEU A 259 0.61 10.12 -17.55
N ARG A 260 0.46 11.45 -17.43
CA ARG A 260 -0.24 12.26 -18.43
C ARG A 260 0.44 12.18 -19.80
N HIS A 261 1.76 12.30 -19.84
CA HIS A 261 2.50 12.20 -21.10
C HIS A 261 2.44 10.79 -21.72
N LEU A 262 2.38 9.73 -20.90
CA LEU A 262 2.32 8.34 -21.37
C LEU A 262 1.10 8.03 -22.26
N GLN A 263 0.05 8.84 -22.22
CA GLN A 263 -1.09 8.74 -23.13
C GLN A 263 -0.69 8.85 -24.61
N CYS A 264 0.41 9.54 -24.93
CA CYS A 264 0.88 9.68 -26.30
C CYS A 264 1.28 8.36 -26.96
N LEU A 265 1.46 7.29 -26.17
CA LEU A 265 1.78 5.96 -26.68
C LEU A 265 0.59 5.27 -27.32
N HIS A 266 -0.63 5.69 -26.99
CA HIS A 266 -1.83 5.13 -27.59
C HIS A 266 -1.85 5.42 -29.12
N PRO A 267 -2.20 4.44 -29.99
CA PRO A 267 -2.21 4.63 -31.44
C PRO A 267 -3.00 5.87 -31.91
N ILE A 268 -4.17 6.10 -31.31
CA ILE A 268 -5.02 7.28 -31.57
C ILE A 268 -4.28 8.62 -31.33
N MET A 269 -3.38 8.66 -30.33
CA MET A 269 -2.68 9.89 -29.96
C MET A 269 -1.49 10.21 -30.86
N ARG A 270 -1.14 9.32 -31.81
CA ARG A 270 0.00 9.47 -32.72
C ARG A 270 0.03 10.82 -33.44
N HIS A 271 -1.11 11.27 -33.95
CA HIS A 271 -1.22 12.55 -34.68
C HIS A 271 -1.65 13.72 -33.80
N SER A 272 -1.75 13.52 -32.48
CA SER A 272 -2.05 14.61 -31.55
C SER A 272 -0.92 15.65 -31.54
N LYS A 273 -1.28 16.93 -31.50
CA LYS A 273 -0.34 18.06 -31.41
C LYS A 273 0.57 17.97 -30.18
N THR A 274 0.11 17.34 -29.10
CA THR A 274 0.85 17.21 -27.83
C THR A 274 1.72 15.96 -27.75
N SER A 275 1.59 15.03 -28.70
CA SER A 275 2.26 13.72 -28.66
C SER A 275 3.78 13.84 -28.68
N HIS A 276 4.31 14.74 -29.52
CA HIS A 276 5.72 14.96 -29.64
C HIS A 276 6.33 15.54 -28.35
N ILE A 277 5.72 16.59 -27.79
CA ILE A 277 6.18 17.17 -26.52
C ILE A 277 6.16 16.10 -25.42
N SER A 278 5.12 15.26 -25.44
CA SER A 278 4.96 14.17 -24.47
C SER A 278 6.08 13.14 -24.58
N ILE A 279 6.42 12.64 -25.77
CA ILE A 279 7.50 11.65 -25.90
C ILE A 279 8.86 12.21 -25.44
N MET A 280 9.12 13.49 -25.68
CA MET A 280 10.35 14.15 -25.23
C MET A 280 10.42 14.26 -23.71
N ASN A 281 9.29 14.59 -23.07
CA ASN A 281 9.21 14.66 -21.61
C ASN A 281 9.29 13.27 -20.96
N ILE A 282 8.74 12.24 -21.61
CA ILE A 282 8.93 10.85 -21.21
C ILE A 282 10.42 10.52 -21.29
N ALA A 283 11.11 10.75 -22.41
CA ALA A 283 12.53 10.44 -22.56
C ALA A 283 13.40 11.06 -21.45
N ARG A 284 13.15 12.33 -21.11
CA ARG A 284 13.84 13.05 -20.04
C ARG A 284 13.57 12.50 -18.64
N SER A 285 12.45 11.80 -18.44
CA SER A 285 12.08 11.19 -17.17
C SER A 285 12.82 9.87 -16.89
N PHE A 286 13.61 9.36 -17.85
CA PHE A 286 14.36 8.10 -17.74
C PHE A 286 15.88 8.29 -17.91
N PRO A 287 16.54 9.20 -17.16
CA PRO A 287 17.95 9.56 -17.36
C PRO A 287 18.94 8.41 -17.11
N GLN A 288 18.49 7.32 -16.47
CA GLN A 288 19.32 6.15 -16.20
C GLN A 288 19.40 5.19 -17.39
N MET A 289 18.40 5.22 -18.26
CA MET A 289 18.31 4.33 -19.42
C MET A 289 18.54 5.11 -20.72
N ILE A 290 18.14 6.38 -20.77
CA ILE A 290 18.16 7.22 -21.95
C ILE A 290 19.19 8.33 -21.77
N ILE A 291 20.24 8.30 -22.59
CA ILE A 291 21.30 9.31 -22.60
C ILE A 291 20.89 10.52 -23.47
N PRO A 292 21.53 11.70 -23.35
CA PRO A 292 21.18 12.87 -24.15
C PRO A 292 21.13 12.62 -25.66
N ASP A 293 22.10 11.89 -26.22
CA ASP A 293 22.11 11.52 -27.64
C ASP A 293 20.91 10.66 -28.06
N ASP A 294 20.41 9.79 -27.16
CA ASP A 294 19.20 9.02 -27.41
C ASP A 294 17.97 9.93 -27.47
N ILE A 295 17.93 11.03 -26.70
CA ILE A 295 16.83 12.01 -26.72
C ILE A 295 16.72 12.68 -28.09
N ASP A 296 17.85 13.11 -28.66
CA ASP A 296 17.89 13.72 -29.99
C ASP A 296 17.49 12.72 -31.09
N ARG A 297 17.88 11.45 -30.95
CA ARG A 297 17.44 10.37 -31.84
C ARG A 297 15.95 10.09 -31.70
N ILE A 298 15.42 10.02 -30.48
CA ILE A 298 13.99 9.83 -30.21
C ILE A 298 13.17 10.95 -30.84
N ASN A 299 13.65 12.20 -30.78
CA ASN A 299 13.02 13.32 -31.45
C ASN A 299 12.84 13.06 -32.94
N ALA A 300 13.93 12.73 -33.66
CA ALA A 300 13.88 12.44 -35.09
C ALA A 300 13.05 11.18 -35.41
N GLU A 301 13.24 10.10 -34.65
CA GLU A 301 12.51 8.84 -34.81
C GLU A 301 11.01 9.01 -34.57
N TRP A 302 10.59 9.88 -33.66
CA TRP A 302 9.17 10.15 -33.42
C TRP A 302 8.51 10.86 -34.61
N TYR A 303 9.19 11.84 -35.23
CA TYR A 303 8.69 12.46 -36.47
C TYR A 303 8.54 11.46 -37.60
N ILE A 304 9.51 10.56 -37.77
CA ILE A 304 9.43 9.47 -38.75
C ILE A 304 8.24 8.57 -38.40
N TYR A 305 8.12 8.18 -37.14
CA TYR A 305 7.00 7.37 -36.66
C TYR A 305 5.66 8.03 -36.91
N GLN A 306 5.50 9.34 -36.79
CA GLN A 306 4.23 10.02 -37.10
C GLN A 306 3.85 9.97 -38.58
N ASN A 307 4.84 9.91 -39.48
CA ASN A 307 4.62 9.93 -40.93
C ASN A 307 4.61 8.54 -41.58
N GLU A 308 4.87 7.48 -40.81
CA GLU A 308 4.84 6.10 -41.31
C GLU A 308 3.44 5.66 -41.76
N LYS A 309 3.35 4.68 -42.67
CA LYS A 309 2.07 4.03 -42.96
C LYS A 309 1.92 2.82 -42.05
N ILE A 310 1.07 2.93 -41.03
CA ILE A 310 0.81 1.86 -40.06
C ILE A 310 -0.53 1.20 -40.40
N PRO A 311 -0.56 -0.12 -40.67
CA PRO A 311 -1.80 -0.83 -40.93
C PRO A 311 -2.76 -0.79 -39.73
N ASN A 312 -4.06 -0.63 -39.98
CA ASN A 312 -5.08 -0.61 -38.93
C ASN A 312 -5.09 -1.93 -38.13
N GLU A 313 -4.83 -3.06 -38.79
CA GLU A 313 -4.73 -4.40 -38.19
C GLU A 313 -3.70 -4.50 -37.06
N TRP A 314 -2.72 -3.58 -36.99
CA TRP A 314 -1.71 -3.61 -35.95
C TRP A 314 -2.21 -3.08 -34.61
N TYR A 315 -3.30 -2.32 -34.63
CA TYR A 315 -3.91 -1.77 -33.42
C TYR A 315 -5.39 -2.12 -33.26
N GLU A 316 -6.12 -2.51 -34.31
CA GLU A 316 -7.52 -2.95 -34.25
C GLU A 316 -7.66 -4.45 -34.49
N LYS A 317 -8.47 -5.10 -33.64
CA LYS A 317 -8.82 -6.53 -33.65
C LYS A 317 -10.33 -6.68 -33.49
N THR A 318 -11.08 -6.97 -34.55
CA THR A 318 -12.53 -7.32 -34.46
C THR A 318 -13.33 -6.43 -33.48
N ASN A 319 -13.22 -5.11 -33.61
CA ASN A 319 -13.81 -4.07 -32.75
C ASN A 319 -13.18 -3.86 -31.35
N GLU A 320 -12.01 -4.42 -31.08
CA GLU A 320 -11.21 -4.17 -29.88
C GLU A 320 -9.81 -3.68 -30.26
N TYR A 321 -9.08 -3.06 -29.34
CA TYR A 321 -7.66 -2.76 -29.57
C TYR A 321 -6.78 -3.97 -29.26
N HIS A 322 -5.75 -4.17 -30.07
CA HIS A 322 -4.64 -5.04 -29.68
C HIS A 322 -3.93 -4.49 -28.44
N SER A 323 -3.25 -5.36 -27.69
CA SER A 323 -2.43 -4.94 -26.56
C SER A 323 -1.34 -3.97 -27.01
N ILE A 324 -1.03 -2.98 -26.18
CA ILE A 324 -0.12 -1.89 -26.57
C ILE A 324 1.29 -2.40 -26.92
N ASP A 325 1.75 -3.45 -26.26
CA ASP A 325 3.01 -4.12 -26.52
C ASP A 325 3.01 -4.88 -27.86
N TYR A 326 1.87 -5.43 -28.28
CA TYR A 326 1.73 -6.02 -29.63
C TYR A 326 1.87 -4.95 -30.71
N TYR A 327 1.18 -3.82 -30.54
CA TYR A 327 1.27 -2.69 -31.46
C TYR A 327 2.71 -2.18 -31.62
N TRP A 328 3.38 -1.87 -30.50
CA TRP A 328 4.75 -1.38 -30.53
C TRP A 328 5.76 -2.43 -31.01
N LYS A 329 5.54 -3.71 -30.71
CA LYS A 329 6.36 -4.80 -31.26
C LYS A 329 6.35 -4.78 -32.79
N ASN A 330 5.18 -4.60 -33.41
CA ASN A 330 5.07 -4.52 -34.87
C ASN A 330 5.74 -3.26 -35.43
N ILE A 331 5.65 -2.12 -34.75
CA ILE A 331 6.39 -0.90 -35.15
C ILE A 331 7.90 -1.16 -35.17
N PHE A 332 8.43 -1.86 -34.16
CA PHE A 332 9.86 -2.13 -34.07
C PHE A 332 10.38 -3.14 -35.11
N THR A 333 9.51 -3.83 -35.86
CA THR A 333 9.96 -4.68 -36.98
C THR A 333 10.19 -3.89 -38.26
N ILE A 334 9.75 -2.63 -38.33
CA ILE A 334 9.92 -1.78 -39.51
C ILE A 334 11.42 -1.51 -39.72
N LYS A 335 11.88 -1.83 -40.93
CA LYS A 335 13.27 -1.64 -41.37
C LYS A 335 13.40 -0.45 -42.30
N THR A 336 14.60 0.10 -42.37
CA THR A 336 15.02 1.02 -43.42
C THR A 336 15.22 0.28 -44.74
N ASN A 337 15.42 1.03 -45.84
CA ASN A 337 15.73 0.44 -47.15
C ASN A 337 17.07 -0.33 -47.16
N THR A 338 17.94 -0.09 -46.18
CA THR A 338 19.21 -0.82 -46.01
C THR A 338 19.07 -2.06 -45.12
N GLY A 339 17.86 -2.35 -44.61
CA GLY A 339 17.57 -3.50 -43.74
C GLY A 339 17.87 -3.28 -42.26
N THR A 340 18.30 -2.08 -41.85
CA THR A 340 18.54 -1.74 -40.44
C THR A 340 17.24 -1.38 -39.71
N ASP A 341 17.20 -1.51 -38.39
CA ASP A 341 16.05 -1.08 -37.59
C ASP A 341 15.80 0.43 -37.73
N LYS A 342 14.53 0.81 -37.94
CA LYS A 342 14.15 2.21 -38.12
C LYS A 342 14.03 2.99 -36.81
N PHE A 343 13.69 2.29 -35.72
CA PHE A 343 13.33 2.90 -34.42
C PHE A 343 14.18 2.36 -33.27
N ILE A 344 15.48 2.68 -33.25
CA ILE A 344 16.41 2.10 -32.28
C ILE A 344 16.23 2.75 -30.91
N ALA A 345 16.37 4.08 -30.83
CA ALA A 345 16.30 4.80 -29.56
C ALA A 345 14.87 4.85 -29.00
N LEU A 346 13.87 4.97 -29.88
CA LEU A 346 12.47 4.90 -29.52
C LEU A 346 12.10 3.52 -28.97
N SER A 347 12.55 2.42 -29.61
CA SER A 347 12.24 1.08 -29.08
C SER A 347 12.79 0.86 -27.68
N LYS A 348 13.97 1.40 -27.39
CA LYS A 348 14.58 1.37 -26.05
C LYS A 348 13.69 2.10 -25.03
N LEU A 349 13.28 3.33 -25.32
CA LEU A 349 12.40 4.11 -24.43
C LEU A 349 11.07 3.40 -24.18
N ILE A 350 10.39 2.97 -25.24
CA ILE A 350 9.07 2.36 -25.12
C ILE A 350 9.12 1.07 -24.31
N LYS A 351 10.16 0.23 -24.50
CA LYS A 351 10.34 -0.97 -23.67
C LYS A 351 10.51 -0.63 -22.19
N CYS A 352 11.29 0.40 -21.86
CA CYS A 352 11.41 0.87 -20.48
C CYS A 352 10.06 1.31 -19.90
N VAL A 353 9.30 2.08 -20.68
CA VAL A 353 7.99 2.60 -20.25
C VAL A 353 6.96 1.49 -20.07
N LEU A 354 6.84 0.56 -21.02
CA LEU A 354 5.87 -0.54 -20.95
C LEU A 354 6.23 -1.59 -19.88
N SER A 355 7.44 -1.54 -19.33
CA SER A 355 7.83 -2.32 -18.15
C SER A 355 7.32 -1.73 -16.83
N LEU A 356 6.81 -0.49 -16.84
CA LEU A 356 6.20 0.11 -15.67
C LEU A 356 4.89 -0.62 -15.32
N SER A 357 4.79 -1.05 -14.07
CA SER A 357 3.56 -1.64 -13.54
C SER A 357 2.46 -0.59 -13.45
N HIS A 358 1.26 -0.93 -13.92
CA HIS A 358 0.06 -0.09 -13.79
C HIS A 358 -0.78 -0.43 -12.54
N GLY A 359 -0.38 -1.45 -11.77
CA GLY A 359 -1.10 -1.93 -10.60
C GLY A 359 -0.46 -3.18 -9.96
N ASN A 360 -0.93 -3.55 -8.77
CA ASN A 360 -0.36 -4.66 -8.01
C ASN A 360 -0.90 -6.04 -8.44
N ALA A 361 -1.73 -6.12 -9.49
CA ALA A 361 -2.38 -7.36 -9.90
C ALA A 361 -1.39 -8.49 -10.21
N ASP A 362 -0.25 -8.19 -10.86
CA ASP A 362 0.81 -9.18 -11.11
C ASP A 362 1.39 -9.73 -9.81
N VAL A 363 1.65 -8.84 -8.83
CA VAL A 363 2.17 -9.23 -7.52
C VAL A 363 1.14 -10.05 -6.73
N GLU A 364 -0.14 -9.65 -6.76
CA GLU A 364 -1.23 -10.37 -6.10
C GLU A 364 -1.52 -11.74 -6.72
N ARG A 365 -1.39 -11.86 -8.06
CA ARG A 365 -1.41 -13.16 -8.74
C ARG A 365 -0.23 -14.02 -8.28
N GLY A 366 0.96 -13.44 -8.20
CA GLY A 366 2.14 -14.08 -7.60
C GLY A 366 1.87 -14.60 -6.18
N PHE A 367 1.21 -13.82 -5.32
CA PHE A 367 0.84 -14.29 -3.97
C PHE A 367 -0.21 -15.40 -3.98
N SER A 368 -1.22 -15.32 -4.84
CA SER A 368 -2.27 -16.34 -4.95
C SER A 368 -1.69 -17.67 -5.40
N GLU A 369 -0.77 -17.62 -6.36
CA GLU A 369 0.00 -18.78 -6.79
C GLU A 369 0.89 -19.33 -5.64
N ASN A 370 1.32 -18.47 -4.69
CA ASN A 370 2.25 -18.85 -3.62
C ASN A 370 1.47 -19.56 -2.53
N ALA A 371 0.22 -19.16 -2.32
CA ALA A 371 -0.69 -19.86 -1.43
C ALA A 371 -0.88 -21.34 -1.82
N PHE A 372 -0.78 -21.69 -3.11
CA PHE A 372 -0.78 -23.09 -3.54
C PHE A 372 0.53 -23.84 -3.21
N LEU A 373 1.65 -23.14 -3.09
CA LEU A 373 2.94 -23.74 -2.73
C LEU A 373 3.14 -23.82 -1.21
N LEU A 374 2.68 -22.80 -0.50
CA LEU A 374 2.76 -22.62 0.96
C LEU A 374 1.47 -23.10 1.62
N THR A 375 1.18 -24.39 1.50
CA THR A 375 0.11 -25.04 2.27
C THR A 375 0.49 -25.14 3.75
N ASP A 376 -0.48 -25.39 4.65
CA ASP A 376 -0.21 -25.53 6.09
C ASP A 376 0.86 -26.60 6.37
N ASP A 377 0.85 -27.69 5.60
CA ASP A 377 1.84 -28.78 5.63
C ASP A 377 3.24 -28.40 5.08
N ARG A 378 3.36 -27.25 4.41
CA ARG A 378 4.58 -26.75 3.75
C ARG A 378 5.04 -25.39 4.29
N SER A 379 4.61 -25.04 5.49
CA SER A 379 4.92 -23.76 6.15
C SER A 379 6.40 -23.56 6.50
N LEU A 380 7.22 -24.61 6.46
CA LEU A 380 8.67 -24.60 6.76
C LEU A 380 9.57 -24.45 5.52
N LEU A 381 9.03 -24.22 4.33
CA LEU A 381 9.84 -24.00 3.14
C LEU A 381 10.68 -22.72 3.26
N SER A 382 11.98 -22.85 3.00
CA SER A 382 12.87 -21.69 2.93
C SER A 382 12.61 -20.85 1.68
N ASP A 383 12.94 -19.55 1.73
CA ASP A 383 12.82 -18.64 0.58
C ASP A 383 13.48 -19.20 -0.70
N ALA A 384 14.64 -19.85 -0.55
CA ALA A 384 15.33 -20.51 -1.66
C ALA A 384 14.50 -21.65 -2.29
N SER A 385 13.81 -22.44 -1.46
CA SER A 385 12.95 -23.52 -1.91
C SER A 385 11.71 -22.98 -2.62
N ILE A 386 11.10 -21.92 -2.07
CA ILE A 386 9.97 -21.23 -2.69
C ILE A 386 10.38 -20.68 -4.06
N ASN A 387 11.53 -19.99 -4.14
CA ASN A 387 12.07 -19.45 -5.39
C ASN A 387 12.38 -20.55 -6.41
N GLY A 388 12.92 -21.69 -5.99
CA GLY A 388 13.18 -22.84 -6.86
C GLY A 388 11.91 -23.47 -7.43
N LEU A 389 10.90 -23.70 -6.58
CA LEU A 389 9.58 -24.20 -7.01
C LEU A 389 8.90 -23.23 -7.97
N ARG A 390 9.03 -21.92 -7.68
CA ARG A 390 8.52 -20.85 -8.53
C ARG A 390 9.15 -20.85 -9.91
N ALA A 391 10.49 -20.80 -9.96
CA ALA A 391 11.23 -20.82 -11.21
C ALA A 391 10.89 -22.07 -12.03
N THR A 392 10.72 -23.22 -11.39
CA THR A 392 10.32 -24.46 -12.07
C THR A 392 8.94 -24.34 -12.69
N ARG A 393 7.95 -23.88 -11.92
CA ARG A 393 6.57 -23.75 -12.37
C ARG A 393 6.43 -22.71 -13.48
N ASP A 394 7.10 -21.57 -13.34
CA ASP A 394 7.10 -20.51 -14.34
C ASP A 394 7.84 -20.97 -15.61
N GLY A 395 8.90 -21.77 -15.46
CA GLY A 395 9.58 -22.44 -16.57
C GLY A 395 8.66 -23.41 -17.32
N VAL A 396 7.89 -24.25 -16.63
CA VAL A 396 6.88 -25.13 -17.28
C VAL A 396 5.82 -24.32 -18.01
N LYS A 397 5.34 -23.23 -17.39
CA LYS A 397 4.34 -22.34 -17.99
C LYS A 397 4.85 -21.68 -19.27
N PHE A 398 6.09 -21.18 -19.25
CA PHE A 398 6.67 -20.43 -20.35
C PHE A 398 7.21 -21.31 -21.47
N PHE A 399 7.97 -22.36 -21.13
CA PHE A 399 8.65 -23.20 -22.12
C PHE A 399 7.86 -24.44 -22.55
N GLY A 400 6.89 -24.89 -21.74
CA GLY A 400 6.06 -26.06 -22.04
C GLY A 400 4.58 -25.74 -22.18
N ASN A 401 4.19 -24.46 -22.35
CA ASN A 401 2.79 -24.03 -22.41
C ASN A 401 1.93 -24.55 -21.25
N GLY A 402 2.53 -24.71 -20.05
CA GLY A 402 1.87 -25.27 -18.87
C GLY A 402 1.86 -26.81 -18.78
N LYS A 403 2.45 -27.51 -19.75
CA LYS A 403 2.59 -28.97 -19.77
C LYS A 403 4.06 -29.36 -19.57
N PRO A 404 4.37 -30.13 -18.50
CA PRO A 404 5.76 -30.53 -18.21
C PRO A 404 6.45 -31.29 -19.34
N HIS A 405 5.72 -32.13 -20.08
CA HIS A 405 6.28 -32.95 -21.15
C HIS A 405 6.61 -32.16 -22.43
N GLU A 406 6.09 -30.94 -22.58
CA GLU A 406 6.43 -30.05 -23.71
C GLU A 406 7.66 -29.18 -23.41
N VAL A 407 8.19 -29.20 -22.17
CA VAL A 407 9.37 -28.43 -21.81
C VAL A 407 10.62 -29.04 -22.47
N PRO A 408 11.36 -28.27 -23.29
CA PRO A 408 12.56 -28.77 -23.94
C PRO A 408 13.67 -29.05 -22.92
N ILE A 409 14.16 -30.28 -22.90
CA ILE A 409 15.30 -30.69 -22.07
C ILE A 409 16.58 -30.27 -22.77
N THR A 410 17.14 -29.13 -22.38
CA THR A 410 18.39 -28.61 -22.94
C THR A 410 19.61 -29.29 -22.30
N LYS A 411 20.74 -29.28 -23.01
CA LYS A 411 22.02 -29.77 -22.47
C LYS A 411 22.41 -29.06 -21.16
N ALA A 412 22.15 -27.75 -21.09
CA ALA A 412 22.38 -26.95 -19.88
C ALA A 412 21.53 -27.43 -18.69
N LEU A 413 20.28 -27.85 -18.93
CA LEU A 413 19.42 -28.41 -17.88
C LEU A 413 19.95 -29.75 -17.37
N ILE A 414 20.38 -30.63 -18.28
CA ILE A 414 21.01 -31.92 -17.94
C ILE A 414 22.27 -31.70 -17.09
N ASP A 415 23.14 -30.78 -17.51
CA ASP A 415 24.38 -30.47 -16.78
C ASP A 415 24.08 -29.82 -15.42
N SER A 416 23.03 -29.00 -15.32
CA SER A 416 22.58 -28.42 -14.05
C SER A 416 22.13 -29.49 -13.06
N ILE A 417 21.34 -30.47 -13.51
CA ILE A 417 20.87 -31.60 -12.68
C ILE A 417 22.05 -32.46 -12.23
N ARG A 418 22.96 -32.82 -13.13
CA ARG A 418 24.16 -33.62 -12.81
C ARG A 418 25.02 -32.98 -11.73
N ASN A 419 25.09 -31.65 -11.72
CA ASN A 419 25.89 -30.89 -10.76
C ASN A 419 25.10 -30.41 -9.52
N ALA A 420 23.81 -30.75 -9.41
CA ALA A 420 22.93 -30.20 -8.36
C ALA A 420 23.42 -30.56 -6.94
N HIS A 421 23.87 -31.80 -6.73
CA HIS A 421 24.40 -32.25 -5.44
C HIS A 421 25.68 -31.48 -5.06
N SER A 422 26.62 -31.35 -5.99
CA SER A 422 27.87 -30.59 -5.76
C SER A 422 27.57 -29.13 -5.40
N ARG A 423 26.66 -28.48 -6.14
CA ARG A 423 26.22 -27.10 -5.82
C ARG A 423 25.57 -26.99 -4.44
N TYR A 424 24.78 -28.00 -4.05
CA TYR A 424 24.16 -28.05 -2.72
C TYR A 424 25.19 -28.17 -1.61
N CYS A 425 26.22 -29.02 -1.76
CA CYS A 425 27.31 -29.13 -0.80
C CYS A 425 28.06 -27.81 -0.62
N ILE A 426 28.37 -27.12 -1.73
CA ILE A 426 29.04 -25.80 -1.69
C ILE A 426 28.16 -24.77 -0.96
N ASP A 427 26.85 -24.75 -1.23
CA ASP A 427 25.93 -23.83 -0.54
C ASP A 427 25.83 -24.11 0.97
N LEU A 428 25.83 -25.39 1.37
CA LEU A 428 25.87 -25.78 2.78
C LEU A 428 27.14 -25.28 3.49
N GLU A 429 28.31 -25.46 2.88
CA GLU A 429 29.58 -24.98 3.43
C GLU A 429 29.57 -23.46 3.58
N LYS A 430 29.07 -22.75 2.56
CA LYS A 430 28.95 -21.29 2.60
C LYS A 430 28.03 -20.83 3.73
N ARG A 431 26.88 -21.48 3.92
CA ARG A 431 25.95 -21.15 5.02
C ARG A 431 26.59 -21.40 6.39
N GLN A 432 27.34 -22.47 6.56
CA GLN A 432 28.08 -22.73 7.80
C GLN A 432 29.11 -21.64 8.09
N GLN A 433 29.87 -21.21 7.07
CA GLN A 433 30.82 -20.12 7.21
C GLN A 433 30.14 -18.80 7.56
N GLU A 434 29.02 -18.46 6.90
CA GLU A 434 28.25 -17.25 7.19
C GLU A 434 27.69 -17.25 8.62
N LEU A 435 27.24 -18.41 9.13
CA LEU A 435 26.81 -18.56 10.52
C LEU A 435 27.97 -18.33 11.49
N LEU A 436 29.13 -18.92 11.21
CA LEU A 436 30.33 -18.73 12.03
C LEU A 436 30.77 -17.25 12.08
N ILE A 437 30.75 -16.57 10.93
CA ILE A 437 31.06 -15.13 10.84
C ILE A 437 30.05 -14.31 11.66
N LYS A 438 28.74 -14.60 11.53
CA LYS A 438 27.70 -13.91 12.32
C LYS A 438 27.87 -14.13 13.82
N GLU A 439 28.22 -15.34 14.25
CA GLU A 439 28.50 -15.62 15.66
C GLU A 439 29.74 -14.88 16.16
N ASN A 440 30.81 -14.84 15.37
CA ASN A 440 32.02 -14.10 15.72
C ASN A 440 31.76 -12.60 15.82
N LEU A 441 30.99 -12.02 14.87
CA LEU A 441 30.59 -10.61 14.93
C LEU A 441 29.74 -10.31 16.17
N LYS A 442 28.81 -11.20 16.56
CA LYS A 442 28.04 -11.07 17.80
C LYS A 442 28.94 -11.11 19.04
N LYS A 443 29.91 -12.04 19.09
CA LYS A 443 30.88 -12.13 20.18
C LYS A 443 31.74 -10.87 20.26
N GLU A 444 32.24 -10.36 19.14
CA GLU A 444 33.00 -9.10 19.10
C GLU A 444 32.18 -7.89 19.57
N GLN A 445 30.92 -7.79 19.15
CA GLN A 445 30.02 -6.74 19.63
C GLN A 445 29.77 -6.86 21.13
N GLN A 446 29.59 -8.07 21.65
CA GLN A 446 29.41 -8.31 23.08
C GLN A 446 30.68 -7.95 23.87
N ILE A 447 31.88 -8.27 23.37
CA ILE A 447 33.15 -7.88 23.98
C ILE A 447 33.30 -6.36 23.99
N LYS A 448 33.01 -5.68 22.87
CA LYS A 448 33.05 -4.20 22.78
C LYS A 448 32.07 -3.57 23.76
N ASN A 449 30.86 -4.10 23.89
CA ASN A 449 29.85 -3.62 24.85
C ASN A 449 30.32 -3.83 26.30
N ASN A 450 30.88 -5.00 26.62
CA ASN A 450 31.40 -5.28 27.97
C ASN A 450 32.57 -4.36 28.32
N CYS A 451 33.49 -4.09 27.38
CA CYS A 451 34.59 -3.15 27.57
C CYS A 451 34.08 -1.72 27.79
N PHE A 452 33.06 -1.31 27.03
CA PHE A 452 32.42 0.00 27.18
C PHE A 452 31.77 0.15 28.56
N ILE A 453 30.99 -0.84 29.00
CA ILE A 453 30.35 -0.86 30.33
C ILE A 453 31.41 -0.79 31.43
N LYS A 454 32.49 -1.58 31.32
CA LYS A 454 33.60 -1.55 32.29
C LYS A 454 34.25 -0.16 32.38
N LYS A 455 34.52 0.48 31.23
CA LYS A 455 35.08 1.84 31.20
C LYS A 455 34.13 2.86 31.81
N GLN A 456 32.83 2.74 31.56
CA GLN A 456 31.81 3.61 32.13
C GLN A 456 31.72 3.47 33.66
N ASN A 457 31.71 2.24 34.18
CA ASN A 457 31.68 1.98 35.62
C ASN A 457 32.92 2.54 36.33
N ASN A 458 34.11 2.33 35.77
CA ASN A 458 35.35 2.88 36.34
C ASN A 458 35.30 4.42 36.47
N LEU A 459 34.79 5.11 35.43
CA LEU A 459 34.65 6.57 35.45
C LEU A 459 33.62 7.03 36.50
N TYR A 460 32.52 6.28 36.68
CA TYR A 460 31.54 6.54 37.73
C TYR A 460 32.13 6.37 39.14
N ASP A 461 32.89 5.30 39.37
CA ASP A 461 33.54 5.05 40.65
C ASP A 461 34.58 6.13 40.98
N GLU A 462 35.37 6.54 39.98
CA GLU A 462 36.32 7.65 40.10
C GLU A 462 35.60 8.97 40.39
N GLN A 463 34.47 9.24 39.71
CA GLN A 463 33.67 10.44 39.95
C GLN A 463 33.09 10.46 41.37
N LYS A 464 32.64 9.31 41.89
CA LYS A 464 32.16 9.17 43.27
C LYS A 464 33.27 9.42 44.29
N SER A 465 34.47 8.92 44.02
CA SER A 465 35.66 9.18 44.86
C SER A 465 36.02 10.67 44.89
N LEU A 466 36.03 11.34 43.74
CA LEU A 466 36.30 12.78 43.63
C LEU A 466 35.26 13.63 44.38
N HIS A 467 33.96 13.26 44.33
CA HIS A 467 32.92 13.95 45.10
C HIS A 467 33.11 13.78 46.60
N LYS A 468 33.50 12.59 47.06
CA LYS A 468 33.85 12.36 48.47
C LYS A 468 35.04 13.22 48.90
N ASN A 469 36.05 13.36 48.04
CA ASN A 469 37.19 14.24 48.29
C ASN A 469 36.77 15.72 48.35
N LEU A 470 35.86 16.18 47.49
CA LEU A 470 35.30 17.54 47.59
C LEU A 470 34.62 17.78 48.93
N THR A 471 33.82 16.82 49.42
CA THR A 471 33.16 16.95 50.73
C THR A 471 34.19 17.08 51.85
N ASN A 472 35.29 16.33 51.78
CA ASN A 472 36.37 16.42 52.77
C ASN A 472 37.13 17.76 52.67
N ILE A 473 37.41 18.25 51.46
CA ILE A 473 38.06 19.55 51.24
C ILE A 473 37.17 20.68 51.76
N GLN A 474 35.86 20.62 51.52
CA GLN A 474 34.91 21.62 52.02
C GLN A 474 34.93 21.67 53.54
N LYS A 475 34.86 20.51 54.22
CA LYS A 475 34.99 20.45 55.69
C LYS A 475 36.29 21.09 56.20
N MET A 476 37.40 20.87 55.49
CA MET A 476 38.70 21.45 55.86
C MET A 476 38.71 22.98 55.69
N ILE A 477 38.05 23.52 54.65
CA ILE A 477 37.89 24.97 54.45
C ILE A 477 36.94 25.56 55.51
N ASP A 478 35.85 24.87 55.83
CA ASP A 478 34.89 25.30 56.86
C ASP A 478 35.57 25.36 58.23
N GLU A 479 36.37 24.34 58.58
CA GLU A 479 37.18 24.32 59.80
C GLU A 479 38.19 25.47 59.82
N GLY A 480 38.89 25.72 58.71
CA GLY A 480 39.81 26.85 58.59
C GLY A 480 39.10 28.21 58.76
N THR A 481 37.89 28.34 58.22
CA THR A 481 37.06 29.56 58.34
C THR A 481 36.58 29.77 59.78
N GLU A 482 36.16 28.70 60.46
CA GLU A 482 35.73 28.78 61.86
C GLU A 482 36.90 29.17 62.78
N ARG A 483 38.08 28.56 62.59
CA ARG A 483 39.30 28.92 63.32
C ARG A 483 39.69 30.37 63.08
N LEU A 484 39.64 30.84 61.84
CA LEU A 484 39.90 32.23 61.47
C LEU A 484 38.95 33.19 62.20
N THR A 485 37.66 32.89 62.23
CA THR A 485 36.63 33.73 62.87
C THR A 485 36.87 33.86 64.38
N LYS A 486 37.24 32.76 65.05
CA LYS A 486 37.61 32.75 66.48
C LYS A 486 38.93 33.48 66.73
N ALA A 487 39.93 33.30 65.88
CA ALA A 487 41.23 33.97 66.03
C ALA A 487 41.11 35.50 65.87
N ILE A 488 40.24 35.98 64.97
CA ILE A 488 39.95 37.41 64.78
C ILE A 488 39.30 38.02 66.04
N SER A 489 38.35 37.34 66.67
CA SER A 489 37.69 37.86 67.87
C SER A 489 38.63 37.93 69.08
N LEU A 490 39.62 37.04 69.16
CA LEU A 490 40.63 36.97 70.21
C LEU A 490 41.90 37.80 69.93
N LYS A 491 42.01 38.40 68.73
CA LYS A 491 43.21 39.13 68.24
C LYS A 491 44.50 38.28 68.25
N ASP A 492 44.38 36.97 68.04
CA ASP A 492 45.53 36.05 67.93
C ASP A 492 46.06 36.05 66.49
N PHE A 493 47.04 36.90 66.21
CA PHE A 493 47.61 37.06 64.87
C PHE A 493 48.30 35.80 64.33
N LYS A 494 48.81 34.92 65.21
CA LYS A 494 49.49 33.70 64.78
C LYS A 494 48.48 32.67 64.28
N GLU A 495 47.34 32.53 64.96
CA GLU A 495 46.28 31.61 64.54
C GLU A 495 45.49 32.13 63.33
N ILE A 496 45.46 33.45 63.10
CA ILE A 496 44.96 34.04 61.86
C ILE A 496 45.80 33.60 60.65
N GLU A 497 47.13 33.68 60.76
CA GLU A 497 48.04 33.29 59.68
C GLU A 497 47.94 31.79 59.35
N THR A 498 47.90 30.92 60.37
CA THR A 498 47.75 29.46 60.18
C THR A 498 46.41 29.10 59.56
N SER A 499 45.32 29.77 59.96
CA SER A 499 43.99 29.54 59.40
C SER A 499 43.89 30.00 57.94
N LEU A 500 44.52 31.12 57.58
CA LEU A 500 44.59 31.60 56.20
C LEU A 500 45.37 30.62 55.30
N LEU A 501 46.51 30.09 55.76
CA LEU A 501 47.27 29.08 55.03
C LEU A 501 46.48 27.77 54.83
N LEU A 502 45.68 27.36 55.83
CA LEU A 502 44.81 26.18 55.72
C LEU A 502 43.71 26.38 54.68
N ILE A 503 43.07 27.56 54.66
CA ILE A 503 42.07 27.93 53.66
C ILE A 503 42.69 28.01 52.26
N GLU A 504 43.87 28.61 52.12
CA GLU A 504 44.58 28.69 50.84
C GLU A 504 44.95 27.29 50.31
N GLY A 505 45.46 26.41 51.18
CA GLY A 505 45.73 25.01 50.84
C GLY A 505 44.46 24.23 50.45
N GLY A 506 43.33 24.49 51.13
CA GLY A 506 42.03 23.96 50.78
C GLY A 506 41.54 24.43 49.42
N ASN A 507 41.63 25.73 49.13
CA ASN A 507 41.24 26.32 47.85
C ASN A 507 42.09 25.80 46.69
N LYS A 508 43.40 25.59 46.88
CA LYS A 508 44.27 24.94 45.88
C LYS A 508 43.82 23.51 45.58
N LYS A 509 43.56 22.69 46.62
CA LYS A 509 43.04 21.31 46.44
C LYS A 509 41.66 21.27 45.80
N LEU A 510 40.80 22.25 46.11
CA LEU A 510 39.47 22.40 45.53
C LEU A 510 39.56 22.65 44.02
N ALA A 511 40.41 23.59 43.59
CA ALA A 511 40.64 23.89 42.18
C ALA A 511 41.15 22.67 41.39
N MET A 512 42.11 21.93 41.96
CA MET A 512 42.62 20.70 41.34
C MET A 512 41.51 19.64 41.21
N THR A 513 40.77 19.36 42.29
CA THR A 513 39.72 18.33 42.30
C THR A 513 38.58 18.66 41.33
N ASN A 514 38.18 19.94 41.26
CA ASN A 514 37.17 20.40 40.29
C ASN A 514 37.62 20.20 38.84
N THR A 515 38.90 20.43 38.54
CA THR A 515 39.45 20.20 37.20
C THR A 515 39.34 18.72 36.80
N HIS A 516 39.65 17.80 37.73
CA HIS A 516 39.49 16.36 37.50
C HIS A 516 38.03 15.95 37.31
N ILE A 517 37.09 16.54 38.05
CA ILE A 517 35.65 16.27 37.90
C ILE A 517 35.16 16.72 36.53
N VAL A 518 35.56 17.91 36.07
CA VAL A 518 35.20 18.41 34.74
C VAL A 518 35.75 17.48 33.65
N TYR A 519 37.01 17.06 33.77
CA TYR A 519 37.61 16.10 32.84
C TYR A 519 36.84 14.78 32.78
N ASN A 520 36.54 14.17 33.92
CA ASN A 520 35.83 12.89 33.99
C ASN A 520 34.38 13.03 33.47
N THR A 521 33.70 14.13 33.80
CA THR A 521 32.36 14.45 33.27
C THR A 521 32.35 14.58 31.75
N ASN A 522 33.39 15.20 31.17
CA ASN A 522 33.55 15.29 29.71
C ASN A 522 33.75 13.91 29.07
N GLN A 523 34.53 13.02 29.69
CA GLN A 523 34.71 11.64 29.21
C GLN A 523 33.39 10.85 29.24
N LEU A 524 32.61 10.95 30.32
CA LEU A 524 31.28 10.33 30.42
C LEU A 524 30.31 10.85 29.35
N ASN A 525 30.31 12.16 29.10
CA ASN A 525 29.48 12.77 28.07
C ASN A 525 29.88 12.34 26.65
N GLN A 526 31.19 12.19 26.38
CA GLN A 526 31.68 11.65 25.11
C GLN A 526 31.26 10.20 24.91
N LEU A 527 31.32 9.37 25.95
CA LEU A 527 30.84 7.98 25.89
C LEU A 527 29.33 7.92 25.62
N ARG A 528 28.51 8.74 26.29
CA ARG A 528 27.06 8.83 26.04
C ARG A 528 26.73 9.26 24.60
N LYS A 529 27.50 10.18 24.01
CA LYS A 529 27.33 10.58 22.61
C LYS A 529 27.64 9.43 21.64
N LYS A 530 28.62 8.58 21.96
CA LYS A 530 28.94 7.38 21.16
C LYS A 530 27.88 6.28 21.26
N GLN A 531 27.03 6.29 22.28
CA GLN A 531 25.94 5.31 22.46
C GLN A 531 24.65 5.67 21.67
N LYS A 532 24.48 6.94 21.28
CA LYS A 532 23.31 7.44 20.53
C LYS A 532 23.49 7.42 19.00
N LYS A 533 24.69 7.09 18.52
CA LYS A 533 24.99 6.83 17.11
C LYS A 533 25.08 5.32 16.92
#